data_AF-A0A1F8S714-F1
#
_entry.id   AF-A0A1F8S714-F1
#
_cell.length_a   1.000
_cell.length_b   1.000
_cell.length_c   1.000
_cell.angle_alpha   90.00
_cell.angle_beta   90.00
_cell.angle_gamma   90.00
#
_symmetry.space_group_name_H-M   'P 1'
#
loop_
_entity.id
_entity.type
_entity.pdbx_description
1 polymer ?
#
loop_
_entity_poly.entity_id
_entity_poly.type
_entity_poly.pdbx_seq_one_letter_code
_entity_poly.pdbx_strand_id
1 'polypeptide(L)'
;MSRISGPYAAAAGGVAVAVLVLLAVIVSLPPARREDLIFEIAGAAIQVFPLAFFGVIVAELVRRRDARRADAQQRDGFLRDFLKDVVLAYNRTKATRRTLRGAGLGPSGHGRITEEQLHQLDLQILRLSDAQLDLERLKREARARGDIFRKPEPVTDALQALEKYVNSVIKEWETGRPDLTKGMGVDKLASWPKFRAFLADEDAGGSFDVAAGQIAAIEAWIWPALLGGGKRDSPKRFR
;
A
#
# COMPACT_ATOMS: atom_id res chain seq x y z
N MET A 1 -31.89 20.46 1.57
CA MET A 1 -32.44 20.10 0.24
C MET A 1 -31.31 19.57 -0.63
N SER A 2 -31.16 18.23 -0.73
CA SER A 2 -30.16 17.62 -1.61
C SER A 2 -30.66 17.66 -3.06
N ARG A 3 -29.88 18.30 -3.95
CA ARG A 3 -30.14 18.23 -5.40
C ARG A 3 -29.80 16.83 -5.87
N ILE A 4 -30.80 16.06 -6.27
CA ILE A 4 -30.61 14.75 -6.92
C ILE A 4 -30.12 15.03 -8.34
N SER A 5 -28.83 15.31 -8.50
CA SER A 5 -28.17 15.52 -9.80
C SER A 5 -27.37 14.28 -10.20
N GLY A 6 -28.06 13.15 -10.27
CA GLY A 6 -27.50 11.90 -10.79
C GLY A 6 -28.07 11.57 -12.17
N PRO A 7 -27.41 10.71 -12.95
CA PRO A 7 -27.92 10.25 -14.26
C PRO A 7 -29.33 9.62 -14.16
N TYR A 8 -29.71 9.13 -12.98
CA TYR A 8 -31.04 8.64 -12.66
C TYR A 8 -32.13 9.72 -12.68
N ALA A 9 -31.80 10.98 -12.36
CA ALA A 9 -32.76 12.09 -12.41
C ALA A 9 -33.10 12.45 -13.86
N ALA A 10 -32.11 12.41 -14.76
CA ALA A 10 -32.31 12.63 -16.19
C ALA A 10 -33.12 11.48 -16.82
N ALA A 11 -32.79 10.23 -16.50
CA ALA A 11 -33.53 9.06 -16.99
C ALA A 11 -34.97 9.01 -16.44
N ALA A 12 -35.16 9.25 -15.15
CA ALA A 12 -36.50 9.32 -14.54
C ALA A 12 -37.32 10.48 -15.10
N GLY A 13 -36.69 11.65 -15.35
CA GLY A 13 -37.32 12.77 -16.02
C GLY A 13 -37.76 12.43 -17.44
N GLY A 14 -36.91 11.74 -18.22
CA GLY A 14 -37.25 11.29 -19.58
C GLY A 14 -38.44 10.32 -19.61
N VAL A 15 -38.46 9.33 -18.71
CA VAL A 15 -39.58 8.39 -18.59
C VAL A 15 -40.87 9.11 -18.15
N ALA A 16 -40.77 10.02 -17.18
CA ALA A 16 -41.93 10.79 -16.71
C ALA A 16 -42.54 11.67 -17.83
N VAL A 17 -41.69 12.33 -18.63
CA VAL A 17 -42.13 13.11 -19.79
C VAL A 17 -42.79 12.21 -20.84
N ALA A 18 -42.21 11.05 -21.15
CA ALA A 18 -42.79 10.11 -22.10
C ALA A 18 -44.17 9.60 -21.65
N VAL A 19 -44.33 9.29 -20.36
CA VAL A 19 -45.61 8.88 -19.76
C VAL A 19 -46.64 10.02 -19.82
N LEU A 20 -46.24 11.26 -19.49
CA LEU A 20 -47.12 12.43 -19.55
C LEU A 20 -47.59 12.73 -20.98
N VAL A 21 -46.71 12.64 -21.98
CA VAL A 21 -47.05 12.82 -23.39
C VAL A 21 -48.04 11.74 -23.83
N LEU A 22 -47.80 10.48 -23.46
CA LEU A 22 -48.71 9.37 -23.76
C LEU A 22 -50.10 9.60 -23.15
N LEU A 23 -50.18 10.00 -21.87
CA LEU A 23 -51.44 10.31 -21.20
C LEU A 23 -52.19 11.48 -21.85
N ALA A 24 -51.49 12.55 -22.24
CA ALA A 24 -52.09 13.70 -22.92
C ALA A 24 -52.71 13.31 -24.28
N VAL A 25 -52.05 12.40 -25.02
CA VAL A 25 -52.58 11.86 -26.28
C VAL A 25 -53.84 11.03 -26.04
N ILE A 26 -53.88 10.17 -25.01
CA ILE A 26 -55.05 9.35 -24.68
C ILE A 26 -56.26 10.21 -24.31
N VAL A 27 -56.07 11.27 -23.51
CA VAL A 27 -57.15 12.17 -23.10
C VAL A 27 -57.73 12.94 -24.29
N SER A 28 -56.91 13.27 -25.29
CA SER A 28 -57.32 14.04 -26.47
C SER A 28 -58.10 13.23 -27.52
N LEU A 29 -58.18 11.90 -27.38
CA LEU A 29 -58.86 11.04 -28.36
C LEU A 29 -60.38 10.89 -28.07
N PRO A 30 -61.23 10.78 -29.12
CA PRO A 30 -62.66 10.54 -28.98
C PRO A 30 -62.96 9.22 -28.25
N PRO A 31 -64.01 9.14 -27.42
CA PRO A 31 -64.29 7.99 -26.56
C PRO A 31 -64.40 6.66 -27.33
N ALA A 32 -64.94 6.67 -28.55
CA ALA A 32 -65.09 5.48 -29.38
C ALA A 32 -63.76 4.84 -29.84
N ARG A 33 -62.63 5.57 -29.81
CA ARG A 33 -61.30 5.03 -30.16
C ARG A 33 -60.44 4.71 -28.93
N ARG A 34 -60.91 5.04 -27.73
CA ARG A 34 -60.12 4.86 -26.50
C ARG A 34 -59.97 3.38 -26.15
N GLU A 35 -61.01 2.57 -26.32
CA GLU A 35 -60.99 1.16 -25.93
C GLU A 35 -59.99 0.35 -26.77
N ASP A 36 -60.01 0.50 -28.09
CA ASP A 36 -59.06 -0.14 -29.00
C ASP A 36 -57.61 0.30 -28.72
N LEU A 37 -57.41 1.60 -28.50
CA LEU A 37 -56.09 2.17 -28.23
C LEU A 37 -55.54 1.73 -26.85
N ILE A 38 -56.39 1.60 -25.84
CA ILE A 38 -55.99 1.09 -24.52
C ILE A 38 -55.49 -0.35 -24.63
N PHE A 39 -56.15 -1.19 -25.41
CA PHE A 39 -55.70 -2.56 -25.65
C PHE A 39 -54.36 -2.62 -26.41
N GLU A 40 -54.20 -1.78 -27.44
CA GLU A 40 -52.97 -1.72 -28.23
C GLU A 40 -51.79 -1.18 -27.40
N ILE A 41 -52.03 -0.14 -26.60
CA ILE A 41 -51.04 0.42 -25.66
C ILE A 41 -50.67 -0.59 -24.58
N ALA A 42 -51.64 -1.33 -24.03
CA ALA A 42 -51.36 -2.37 -23.05
C ALA A 42 -50.47 -3.47 -23.66
N GLY A 43 -50.75 -3.90 -24.89
CA GLY A 43 -49.92 -4.84 -25.63
C GLY A 43 -48.49 -4.33 -25.84
N ALA A 44 -48.33 -3.08 -26.27
CA ALA A 44 -47.02 -2.45 -26.44
C ALA A 44 -46.27 -2.28 -25.11
N ALA A 45 -46.96 -1.86 -24.04
CA ALA A 45 -46.36 -1.70 -22.71
C ALA A 45 -45.86 -3.03 -22.15
N ILE A 46 -46.60 -4.12 -22.35
CA ILE A 46 -46.18 -5.48 -21.97
C ILE A 46 -44.90 -5.90 -22.71
N GLN A 47 -44.72 -5.48 -23.97
CA GLN A 47 -43.51 -5.79 -24.74
C GLN A 47 -42.30 -4.93 -24.32
N VAL A 48 -42.52 -3.65 -24.01
CA VAL A 48 -41.44 -2.71 -23.66
C VAL A 48 -40.99 -2.85 -22.20
N PHE A 49 -41.91 -3.21 -21.28
CA PHE A 49 -41.62 -3.31 -19.86
C PHE A 49 -40.47 -4.29 -19.52
N PRO A 50 -40.44 -5.53 -20.05
CA PRO A 50 -39.33 -6.45 -19.82
C PRO A 50 -37.99 -5.88 -20.26
N LEU A 51 -37.94 -5.19 -21.41
CA LEU A 51 -36.70 -4.60 -21.93
C LEU A 51 -36.17 -3.52 -20.98
N ALA A 52 -37.04 -2.62 -20.50
CA ALA A 52 -36.68 -1.60 -19.53
C ALA A 52 -36.21 -2.23 -18.19
N PHE A 53 -36.93 -3.25 -17.71
CA PHE A 53 -36.60 -3.98 -16.50
C PHE A 53 -35.23 -4.68 -16.59
N PHE A 54 -34.97 -5.40 -17.69
CA PHE A 54 -33.67 -6.01 -17.96
C PHE A 54 -32.56 -4.97 -18.09
N GLY A 55 -32.83 -3.82 -18.70
CA GLY A 55 -31.89 -2.71 -18.78
C GLY A 55 -31.43 -2.23 -17.40
N VAL A 56 -32.36 -2.04 -16.45
CA VAL A 56 -32.04 -1.66 -15.08
C VAL A 56 -31.22 -2.73 -14.36
N ILE A 57 -31.59 -4.02 -14.50
CA ILE A 57 -30.86 -5.13 -13.89
C ILE A 57 -29.43 -5.23 -14.45
N VAL A 58 -29.26 -5.16 -15.76
CA VAL A 58 -27.95 -5.21 -16.41
C VAL A 58 -27.10 -4.01 -16.00
N ALA A 59 -27.68 -2.80 -15.97
CA ALA A 59 -26.96 -1.61 -15.53
C ALA A 59 -26.48 -1.72 -14.08
N GLU A 60 -27.32 -2.21 -13.17
CA GLU A 60 -26.94 -2.43 -11.76
C GLU A 60 -25.87 -3.52 -11.62
N LEU A 61 -25.97 -4.59 -12.42
CA LEU A 61 -24.96 -5.66 -12.43
C LEU A 61 -23.60 -5.15 -12.92
N VAL A 62 -23.58 -4.35 -13.99
CA VAL A 62 -22.37 -3.72 -14.52
C VAL A 62 -21.80 -2.75 -13.48
N ARG A 63 -22.64 -1.90 -12.87
CA ARG A 63 -22.21 -0.95 -11.83
C ARG A 63 -21.58 -1.65 -10.63
N ARG A 64 -22.16 -2.76 -10.16
CA ARG A 64 -21.58 -3.58 -9.08
C ARG A 64 -20.24 -4.19 -9.48
N ARG A 65 -20.11 -4.63 -10.73
CA ARG A 65 -18.84 -5.15 -11.26
C ARG A 65 -17.76 -4.07 -11.32
N ASP A 66 -18.11 -2.89 -11.79
CA ASP A 66 -17.18 -1.77 -11.92
C ASP A 66 -16.78 -1.18 -10.56
N ALA A 67 -17.70 -1.10 -9.61
CA ALA A 67 -17.38 -0.74 -8.22
C ALA A 67 -16.36 -1.71 -7.61
N ARG A 68 -16.59 -3.03 -7.75
CA ARG A 68 -15.64 -4.05 -7.27
C ARG A 68 -14.27 -3.94 -7.94
N ARG A 69 -14.23 -3.60 -9.24
CA ARG A 69 -12.98 -3.38 -9.97
C ARG A 69 -12.26 -2.13 -9.49
N ALA A 70 -12.98 -1.03 -9.27
CA ALA A 70 -12.40 0.20 -8.76
C ALA A 70 -11.82 -0.01 -7.36
N ASP A 71 -12.54 -0.69 -6.46
CA ASP A 71 -12.07 -1.03 -5.12
C ASP A 71 -10.81 -1.92 -5.17
N ALA A 72 -10.80 -2.93 -6.05
CA ALA A 72 -9.63 -3.78 -6.27
C ALA A 72 -8.43 -2.98 -6.80
N GLN A 73 -8.64 -2.09 -7.76
CA GLN A 73 -7.57 -1.26 -8.32
C GLN A 73 -6.99 -0.29 -7.28
N GLN A 74 -7.83 0.34 -6.46
CA GLN A 74 -7.37 1.21 -5.38
C GLN A 74 -6.53 0.43 -4.36
N ARG A 75 -7.01 -0.77 -3.98
CA ARG A 75 -6.29 -1.67 -3.10
C ARG A 75 -4.93 -2.09 -3.66
N ASP A 76 -4.89 -2.49 -4.92
CA ASP A 76 -3.65 -2.94 -5.59
C ASP A 76 -2.67 -1.79 -5.82
N GLY A 77 -3.18 -0.58 -6.08
CA GLY A 77 -2.38 0.63 -6.12
C GLY A 77 -1.70 0.88 -4.78
N PHE A 78 -2.50 0.93 -3.71
CA PHE A 78 -2.00 1.13 -2.36
C PHE A 78 -0.96 0.07 -1.95
N LEU A 79 -1.23 -1.22 -2.17
CA LEU A 79 -0.29 -2.28 -1.79
C LEU A 79 1.05 -2.21 -2.54
N ARG A 80 1.05 -1.76 -3.80
CA ARG A 80 2.27 -1.54 -4.58
C ARG A 80 3.08 -0.36 -4.04
N ASP A 81 2.41 0.76 -3.78
CA ASP A 81 3.07 1.95 -3.24
C ASP A 81 3.62 1.67 -1.84
N PHE A 82 2.85 0.97 -1.01
CA PHE A 82 3.29 0.52 0.30
C PHE A 82 4.53 -0.39 0.23
N LEU A 83 4.53 -1.41 -0.64
CA LEU A 83 5.69 -2.29 -0.82
C LEU A 83 6.92 -1.51 -1.31
N LYS A 84 6.73 -0.59 -2.27
CA LYS A 84 7.80 0.28 -2.76
C LYS A 84 8.43 1.09 -1.63
N ASP A 85 7.61 1.68 -0.75
CA ASP A 85 8.10 2.45 0.38
C ASP A 85 8.86 1.58 1.40
N VAL A 86 8.38 0.36 1.68
CA VAL A 86 9.08 -0.61 2.54
C VAL A 86 10.46 -0.95 1.95
N VAL A 87 10.53 -1.24 0.65
CA VAL A 87 11.78 -1.53 -0.05
C VAL A 87 12.72 -0.33 -0.03
N LEU A 88 12.20 0.89 -0.21
CA LEU A 88 12.99 2.12 -0.14
C LEU A 88 13.59 2.33 1.26
N ALA A 89 12.81 2.17 2.34
CA ALA A 89 13.30 2.31 3.71
C ALA A 89 14.39 1.27 4.04
N TYR A 90 14.21 0.02 3.60
CA TYR A 90 15.22 -1.03 3.72
C TYR A 90 16.49 -0.70 2.93
N ASN A 91 16.35 -0.27 1.67
CA ASN A 91 17.51 0.07 0.83
C ASN A 91 18.30 1.25 1.39
N ARG A 92 17.64 2.24 2.00
CA ARG A 92 18.33 3.33 2.71
C ARG A 92 19.16 2.79 3.86
N THR A 93 18.59 1.91 4.68
CA THR A 93 19.31 1.22 5.75
C THR A 93 20.54 0.47 5.22
N LYS A 94 20.38 -0.28 4.12
CA LYS A 94 21.48 -1.01 3.46
C LYS A 94 22.54 -0.07 2.88
N ALA A 95 22.14 1.04 2.28
CA ALA A 95 23.05 2.04 1.71
C ALA A 95 23.89 2.70 2.81
N THR A 96 23.27 3.06 3.95
CA THR A 96 23.98 3.57 5.13
C THR A 96 25.04 2.58 5.61
N ARG A 97 24.67 1.30 5.78
CA ARG A 97 25.61 0.22 6.15
C ARG A 97 26.80 0.14 5.19
N ARG A 98 26.55 0.11 3.88
CA ARG A 98 27.59 0.03 2.85
C ARG A 98 28.50 1.26 2.87
N THR A 99 27.93 2.45 3.07
CA THR A 99 28.70 3.71 3.14
C THR A 99 29.62 3.73 4.36
N LEU A 100 29.12 3.34 5.54
CA LEU A 100 29.94 3.22 6.75
C LEU A 100 31.09 2.22 6.57
N ARG A 101 30.82 1.07 5.95
CA ARG A 101 31.87 0.09 5.63
C ARG A 101 32.89 0.64 4.65
N GLY A 102 32.45 1.33 3.60
CA GLY A 102 33.32 1.99 2.63
C GLY A 102 34.20 3.09 3.25
N ALA A 103 33.73 3.74 4.31
CA ALA A 103 34.51 4.69 5.11
C ALA A 103 35.54 4.01 6.04
N GLY A 104 35.69 2.69 5.99
CA GLY A 104 36.65 1.95 6.82
C GLY A 104 36.18 1.67 8.25
N LEU A 105 34.89 1.89 8.56
CA LEU A 105 34.32 1.61 9.88
C LEU A 105 33.88 0.15 10.06
N GLY A 106 34.08 -0.70 9.05
CA GLY A 106 33.72 -2.11 9.07
C GLY A 106 34.62 -2.98 9.97
N PRO A 107 34.35 -4.30 10.05
CA PRO A 107 35.10 -5.24 10.91
C PRO A 107 36.61 -5.29 10.65
N SER A 108 37.05 -4.98 9.43
CA SER A 108 38.47 -4.93 9.04
C SER A 108 39.12 -3.57 9.29
N GLY A 109 38.38 -2.60 9.84
CA GLY A 109 38.92 -1.30 10.22
C GLY A 109 39.84 -1.42 11.42
N HIS A 110 41.01 -0.78 11.35
CA HIS A 110 41.99 -0.76 12.42
C HIS A 110 42.47 0.68 12.67
N GLY A 111 42.93 0.95 13.89
CA GLY A 111 43.54 2.22 14.25
C GLY A 111 42.56 3.26 14.81
N ARG A 112 42.96 4.53 14.75
CA ARG A 112 42.17 5.67 15.27
C ARG A 112 41.12 6.11 14.26
N ILE A 113 39.92 6.40 14.74
CA ILE A 113 38.88 7.03 13.92
C ILE A 113 39.36 8.45 13.61
N THR A 114 39.45 8.76 12.32
CA THR A 114 39.77 10.11 11.85
C THR A 114 38.58 11.05 12.04
N GLU A 115 38.82 12.36 12.09
CA GLU A 115 37.74 13.35 12.17
C GLU A 115 36.75 13.23 11.01
N GLU A 116 37.24 12.97 9.80
CA GLU A 116 36.41 12.72 8.61
C GLU A 116 35.53 11.47 8.80
N GLN A 117 36.09 10.36 9.29
CA GLN A 117 35.30 9.15 9.55
C GLN A 117 34.23 9.36 10.62
N LEU A 118 34.54 10.14 11.67
CA LEU A 118 33.57 10.49 12.70
C LEU A 118 32.44 11.36 12.13
N HIS A 119 32.78 12.33 11.27
CA HIS A 119 31.80 13.14 10.57
C HIS A 119 30.90 12.29 9.65
N GLN A 120 31.48 11.37 8.87
CA GLN A 120 30.72 10.44 8.04
C GLN A 120 29.81 9.53 8.88
N LEU A 121 30.30 9.05 10.03
CA LEU A 121 29.50 8.26 10.96
C LEU A 121 28.26 9.04 11.42
N ASP A 122 28.44 10.29 11.88
CA ASP A 122 27.35 11.15 12.33
C ASP A 122 26.30 11.38 11.21
N LEU A 123 26.75 11.68 9.99
CA LEU A 123 25.86 11.87 8.83
C LEU A 123 25.08 10.60 8.47
N GLN A 124 25.74 9.44 8.52
CA GLN A 124 25.11 8.16 8.21
C GLN A 124 24.10 7.75 9.30
N ILE A 125 24.36 8.05 10.57
CA ILE A 125 23.39 7.80 11.65
C ILE A 125 22.14 8.66 11.49
N LEU A 126 22.26 9.92 11.07
CA LEU A 126 21.10 10.75 10.77
C LEU A 126 20.22 10.13 9.68
N ARG A 127 20.82 9.66 8.58
CA ARG A 127 20.09 8.94 7.51
C ARG A 127 19.47 7.64 7.99
N LEU A 128 20.10 6.96 8.94
CA LEU A 128 19.57 5.76 9.56
C LEU A 128 18.33 6.06 10.41
N SER A 129 18.34 7.20 11.12
CA SER A 129 17.19 7.70 11.86
C SER A 129 16.01 8.02 10.93
N ASP A 130 16.26 8.68 9.80
CA ASP A 130 15.20 8.93 8.79
C ASP A 130 14.55 7.61 8.30
N ALA A 131 15.38 6.59 8.02
CA ALA A 131 14.87 5.27 7.63
C ALA A 131 14.06 4.59 8.75
N GLN A 132 14.44 4.76 10.02
CA GLN A 132 13.68 4.27 11.17
C GLN A 132 12.31 4.95 11.29
N LEU A 133 12.24 6.26 11.08
CA LEU A 133 10.98 7.02 11.10
C LEU A 133 10.05 6.58 9.95
N ASP A 134 10.60 6.29 8.76
CA ASP A 134 9.83 5.72 7.66
C ASP A 134 9.25 4.35 8.00
N LEU A 135 10.03 3.46 8.64
CA LEU A 135 9.54 2.17 9.10
C LEU A 135 8.42 2.33 10.13
N GLU A 136 8.54 3.28 11.05
CA GLU A 136 7.50 3.58 12.03
C GLU A 136 6.22 4.12 11.38
N ARG A 137 6.36 5.02 10.39
CA ARG A 137 5.23 5.52 9.58
C ARG A 137 4.53 4.36 8.89
N LEU A 138 5.26 3.50 8.18
CA LEU A 138 4.72 2.36 7.45
C LEU A 138 4.03 1.36 8.38
N LYS A 139 4.59 1.11 9.57
CA LYS A 139 3.96 0.28 10.61
C LYS A 139 2.62 0.88 11.05
N ARG A 140 2.55 2.19 11.30
CA ARG A 140 1.30 2.89 11.69
C ARG A 140 0.29 2.86 10.55
N GLU A 141 0.72 3.06 9.32
CA GLU A 141 -0.12 3.02 8.13
C GLU A 141 -0.72 1.63 7.89
N ALA A 142 0.07 0.57 8.04
CA ALA A 142 -0.42 -0.81 7.95
C ALA A 142 -1.48 -1.14 9.01
N ARG A 143 -1.31 -0.63 10.24
CA ARG A 143 -2.33 -0.76 11.31
C ARG A 143 -3.60 0.03 10.99
N ALA A 144 -3.45 1.26 10.53
CA ALA A 144 -4.59 2.14 10.23
C ALA A 144 -5.42 1.64 9.04
N ARG A 145 -4.80 0.94 8.09
CA ARG A 145 -5.42 0.40 6.87
C ARG A 145 -5.69 -1.11 6.96
N GLY A 146 -6.00 -1.63 8.15
CA GLY A 146 -6.18 -3.07 8.37
C GLY A 146 -7.21 -3.73 7.44
N ASP A 147 -8.20 -2.97 6.96
CA ASP A 147 -9.19 -3.37 5.95
C ASP A 147 -8.57 -3.75 4.60
N ILE A 148 -7.55 -3.02 4.15
CA ILE A 148 -6.79 -3.32 2.94
C ILE A 148 -5.97 -4.59 3.14
N PHE A 149 -5.34 -4.73 4.32
CA PHE A 149 -4.42 -5.82 4.57
C PHE A 149 -5.14 -7.16 4.83
N ARG A 150 -6.43 -7.23 5.18
CA ARG A 150 -7.13 -8.45 5.67
C ARG A 150 -6.57 -9.01 7.00
N LYS A 151 -5.24 -9.07 7.16
CA LYS A 151 -4.47 -9.49 8.35
C LYS A 151 -3.19 -8.66 8.45
N PRO A 152 -3.23 -7.45 9.04
CA PRO A 152 -2.07 -6.55 9.09
C PRO A 152 -0.95 -7.05 10.01
N GLU A 153 -1.22 -7.99 10.93
CA GLU A 153 -0.32 -8.38 12.02
C GLU A 153 1.05 -8.82 11.52
N PRO A 154 1.19 -9.76 10.55
CA PRO A 154 2.51 -10.22 10.09
C PRO A 154 3.34 -9.09 9.47
N VAL A 155 2.71 -8.17 8.74
CA VAL A 155 3.39 -7.02 8.13
C VAL A 155 3.83 -6.04 9.22
N THR A 156 2.96 -5.77 10.20
CA THR A 156 3.28 -4.85 11.29
C THR A 156 4.34 -5.39 12.22
N ASP A 157 4.38 -6.70 12.47
CA ASP A 157 5.38 -7.37 13.28
C ASP A 157 6.74 -7.36 12.58
N ALA A 158 6.76 -7.62 11.27
CA ALA A 158 7.96 -7.54 10.46
C ALA A 158 8.55 -6.12 10.42
N LEU A 159 7.71 -5.10 10.22
CA LEU A 159 8.12 -3.70 10.26
C LEU A 159 8.61 -3.29 11.65
N GLN A 160 7.94 -3.75 12.71
CA GLN A 160 8.37 -3.49 14.08
C GLN A 160 9.73 -4.14 14.38
N ALA A 161 9.99 -5.35 13.89
CA ALA A 161 11.27 -6.01 14.06
C ALA A 161 12.40 -5.23 13.36
N LEU A 162 12.17 -4.75 12.13
CA LEU A 162 13.10 -3.88 11.40
C LEU A 162 13.37 -2.57 12.14
N GLU A 163 12.31 -1.86 12.55
CA GLU A 163 12.40 -0.61 13.29
C GLU A 163 13.18 -0.79 14.61
N LYS A 164 12.85 -1.82 15.40
CA LYS A 164 13.55 -2.12 16.66
C LYS A 164 15.03 -2.41 16.43
N TYR A 165 15.34 -3.16 15.38
CA TYR A 165 16.73 -3.45 15.02
C TYR A 165 17.49 -2.16 14.71
N VAL A 166 16.97 -1.32 13.81
CA VAL A 166 17.60 -0.05 13.44
C VAL A 166 17.75 0.88 14.63
N ASN A 167 16.70 1.02 15.45
CA ASN A 167 16.72 1.82 16.68
C ASN A 167 17.79 1.32 17.67
N SER A 168 18.02 0.01 17.77
CA SER A 168 19.06 -0.52 18.66
C SER A 168 20.47 -0.12 18.24
N VAL A 169 20.72 0.02 16.93
CA VAL A 169 22.00 0.49 16.38
C VAL A 169 22.19 1.99 16.68
N ILE A 170 21.13 2.79 16.48
CA ILE A 170 21.14 4.23 16.76
C ILE A 170 21.41 4.49 18.24
N LYS A 171 20.67 3.84 19.15
CA LYS A 171 20.83 4.02 20.60
C LYS A 171 22.22 3.67 21.11
N GLU A 172 22.83 2.64 20.53
CA GLU A 172 24.19 2.24 20.89
C GLU A 172 25.21 3.31 20.48
N TRP A 173 25.03 3.91 19.29
CA TRP A 173 25.81 5.07 18.88
C TRP A 173 25.55 6.30 19.77
N GLU A 174 24.29 6.64 20.08
CA GLU A 174 23.96 7.81 20.92
C GLU A 174 24.64 7.72 22.29
N THR A 175 24.65 6.51 22.86
CA THR A 175 25.27 6.24 24.16
C THR A 175 26.80 6.26 24.08
N GLY A 176 27.37 5.73 23.01
CA GLY A 176 28.81 5.58 22.85
C GLY A 176 29.52 6.77 22.17
N ARG A 177 28.79 7.70 21.55
CA ARG A 177 29.36 8.84 20.82
C ARG A 177 30.25 9.77 21.67
N PRO A 178 29.88 10.15 22.91
CA PRO A 178 30.73 11.02 23.74
C PRO A 178 32.12 10.43 24.04
N ASP A 179 32.23 9.12 23.90
CA ASP A 179 33.42 8.33 24.11
C ASP A 179 34.33 8.41 22.86
N LEU A 180 33.76 8.43 21.65
CA LEU A 180 34.52 8.55 20.39
C LEU A 180 35.22 9.89 20.23
N THR A 181 34.60 11.00 20.69
CA THR A 181 35.15 12.35 20.55
C THR A 181 36.41 12.58 21.40
N LYS A 182 36.73 11.68 22.34
CA LYS A 182 37.95 11.72 23.15
C LYS A 182 39.17 11.07 22.47
N GLY A 183 39.10 10.84 21.16
CA GLY A 183 40.22 10.29 20.36
C GLY A 183 40.35 8.77 20.43
N MET A 184 39.23 8.06 20.63
CA MET A 184 39.23 6.59 20.72
C MET A 184 39.35 5.90 19.37
N GLY A 185 39.90 4.68 19.40
CA GLY A 185 40.11 3.83 18.23
C GLY A 185 38.85 3.13 17.73
N VAL A 186 38.93 2.62 16.50
CA VAL A 186 37.91 1.77 15.85
C VAL A 186 37.57 0.54 16.71
N ASP A 187 38.51 0.07 17.53
CA ASP A 187 38.31 -1.04 18.48
C ASP A 187 37.16 -0.78 19.46
N LYS A 188 36.87 0.48 19.79
CA LYS A 188 35.72 0.83 20.63
C LYS A 188 34.40 0.60 19.90
N LEU A 189 34.32 0.89 18.59
CA LEU A 189 33.15 0.54 17.78
C LEU A 189 32.95 -0.98 17.71
N ALA A 190 34.04 -1.76 17.71
CA ALA A 190 33.95 -3.22 17.75
C ALA A 190 33.37 -3.75 19.08
N SER A 191 33.43 -2.96 20.16
CA SER A 191 32.80 -3.27 21.45
C SER A 191 31.29 -3.04 21.48
N TRP A 192 30.72 -2.42 20.43
CA TRP A 192 29.29 -2.13 20.30
C TRP A 192 28.60 -3.26 19.53
N PRO A 193 28.04 -4.29 20.21
CA PRO A 193 27.56 -5.49 19.55
C PRO A 193 26.51 -5.26 18.45
N LYS A 194 25.60 -4.29 18.59
CA LYS A 194 24.55 -4.06 17.58
C LYS A 194 25.13 -3.35 16.35
N PHE A 195 25.96 -2.35 16.57
CA PHE A 195 26.68 -1.63 15.53
C PHE A 195 27.65 -2.57 14.78
N ARG A 196 28.40 -3.41 15.50
CA ARG A 196 29.25 -4.44 14.89
C ARG A 196 28.43 -5.42 14.06
N ALA A 197 27.32 -5.93 14.59
CA ALA A 197 26.44 -6.84 13.85
C ALA A 197 25.80 -6.17 12.62
N PHE A 198 25.56 -4.86 12.68
CA PHE A 198 25.11 -4.06 11.55
C PHE A 198 26.18 -3.92 10.48
N LEU A 199 27.45 -3.78 10.84
CA LEU A 199 28.55 -3.65 9.88
C LEU A 199 29.18 -4.97 9.42
N ALA A 200 28.87 -6.10 10.06
CA ALA A 200 29.32 -7.44 9.67
C ALA A 200 28.97 -7.75 8.21
N ASP A 201 29.68 -8.69 7.57
CA ASP A 201 29.33 -9.16 6.23
C ASP A 201 28.03 -9.99 6.19
N GLU A 202 27.35 -9.99 5.05
CA GLU A 202 26.14 -10.82 4.84
C GLU A 202 26.50 -12.31 4.94
N ASP A 203 27.68 -12.72 4.47
CA ASP A 203 28.13 -14.12 4.50
C ASP A 203 28.48 -14.63 5.91
N ALA A 204 28.57 -13.74 6.90
CA ALA A 204 28.90 -14.10 8.28
C ALA A 204 27.68 -14.49 9.13
N GLY A 205 26.48 -14.60 8.53
CA GLY A 205 25.23 -14.86 9.25
C GLY A 205 24.85 -13.71 10.19
N GLY A 206 25.13 -12.48 9.74
CA GLY A 206 24.96 -11.28 10.54
C GLY A 206 23.49 -11.00 10.88
N SER A 207 23.26 -10.25 11.97
CA SER A 207 21.92 -9.82 12.40
C SER A 207 21.14 -9.04 11.32
N PHE A 208 21.81 -8.52 10.30
CA PHE A 208 21.17 -7.86 9.17
C PHE A 208 20.38 -8.84 8.27
N ASP A 209 20.71 -10.14 8.28
CA ASP A 209 19.95 -11.17 7.56
C ASP A 209 18.55 -11.34 8.14
N VAL A 210 18.38 -11.06 9.44
CA VAL A 210 17.06 -10.99 10.08
C VAL A 210 16.22 -9.91 9.41
N ALA A 211 16.80 -8.75 9.11
CA ALA A 211 16.13 -7.65 8.42
C ALA A 211 15.74 -8.04 6.99
N ALA A 212 16.64 -8.67 6.24
CA ALA A 212 16.33 -9.22 4.91
C ALA A 212 15.20 -10.26 4.97
N GLY A 213 15.19 -11.11 6.01
CA GLY A 213 14.12 -12.07 6.28
C GLY A 213 12.77 -11.40 6.53
N GLN A 214 12.74 -10.26 7.24
CA GLN A 214 11.50 -9.49 7.45
C GLN A 214 10.95 -8.90 6.14
N ILE A 215 11.82 -8.39 5.27
CA ILE A 215 11.41 -7.89 3.95
C ILE A 215 10.84 -9.04 3.09
N ALA A 216 11.51 -10.19 3.07
CA ALA A 216 11.01 -11.36 2.37
C ALA A 216 9.65 -11.85 2.94
N ALA A 217 9.44 -11.72 4.25
CA ALA A 217 8.15 -12.03 4.88
C ALA A 217 7.05 -11.05 4.43
N ILE A 218 7.34 -9.76 4.37
CA ILE A 218 6.42 -8.73 3.85
C ILE A 218 6.10 -8.99 2.38
N GLU A 219 7.11 -9.26 1.55
CA GLU A 219 6.91 -9.59 0.13
C GLU A 219 6.06 -10.84 -0.06
N ALA A 220 6.38 -11.93 0.65
CA ALA A 220 5.64 -13.18 0.60
C ALA A 220 4.16 -13.00 0.99
N TRP A 221 3.88 -11.99 1.82
CA TRP A 221 2.54 -11.65 2.24
C TRP A 221 1.82 -10.74 1.22
N ILE A 222 2.50 -9.75 0.64
CA ILE A 222 1.91 -8.76 -0.28
C ILE A 222 1.67 -9.38 -1.68
N TRP A 223 2.59 -10.18 -2.20
CA TRP A 223 2.51 -10.69 -3.56
C TRP A 223 1.24 -11.52 -3.85
N PRO A 224 0.80 -12.46 -2.99
CA PRO A 224 -0.44 -13.19 -3.21
C PRO A 224 -1.68 -12.29 -3.30
N ALA A 225 -1.68 -11.16 -2.57
CA ALA A 225 -2.76 -10.18 -2.61
C ALA A 225 -2.78 -9.42 -3.94
N LEU A 226 -1.61 -9.00 -4.45
CA LEU A 226 -1.47 -8.30 -5.72
C LEU A 226 -1.76 -9.17 -6.95
N LEU A 227 -1.46 -10.47 -6.87
CA LEU A 227 -1.62 -11.41 -7.99
C LEU A 227 -3.05 -12.00 -8.09
N GLY A 228 -3.99 -11.56 -7.27
CA GLY A 228 -5.40 -11.91 -7.40
C GLY A 228 -5.74 -13.36 -7.06
N GLY A 229 -5.03 -14.01 -6.14
CA GLY A 229 -5.38 -15.34 -5.62
C GLY A 229 -5.32 -16.51 -6.61
N GLY A 230 -4.90 -16.28 -7.86
CA GLY A 230 -4.62 -17.35 -8.81
C GLY A 230 -3.33 -18.04 -8.39
N LYS A 231 -3.40 -19.32 -7.98
CA LYS A 231 -2.22 -20.18 -7.78
C LYS A 231 -1.27 -20.04 -8.98
N ARG A 232 -0.20 -19.29 -8.84
CA ARG A 232 0.95 -19.32 -9.75
C ARG A 232 2.20 -19.39 -8.91
N ASP A 233 3.14 -20.18 -9.40
CA ASP A 233 4.41 -20.49 -8.76
C ASP A 233 5.14 -19.22 -8.31
N SER A 234 5.61 -19.23 -7.07
CA SER A 234 6.33 -18.12 -6.45
C SER A 234 7.48 -17.64 -7.36
N PRO A 235 7.64 -16.31 -7.56
CA PRO A 235 8.74 -15.78 -8.36
C PRO A 235 10.07 -16.24 -7.78
N LYS A 236 10.96 -16.73 -8.65
CA LYS A 236 12.33 -17.11 -8.28
C LYS A 236 12.98 -15.89 -7.61
N ARG A 237 13.38 -16.05 -6.34
CA ARG A 237 13.98 -14.99 -5.51
C ARG A 237 15.12 -14.30 -6.28
N PHE A 238 15.07 -12.97 -6.36
CA PHE A 238 16.22 -12.18 -6.79
C PHE A 238 17.31 -12.35 -5.73
N ARG A 239 18.42 -13.00 -6.12
CA ARG A 239 19.68 -13.00 -5.37
C ARG A 239 20.50 -11.79 -5.78
#